data_AF-A0A8T5SVN5-F1
#
_entry.id   AF-A0A8T5SVN5-F1
#
_cell.length_a   1.000
_cell.length_b   1.000
_cell.length_c   1.000
_cell.angle_alpha   90.00
_cell.angle_beta   90.00
_cell.angle_gamma   90.00
#
_symmetry.space_group_name_H-M   'P 1'
#
loop_
_entity.id
_entity.type
_entity.pdbx_description
1 polymer ?
#
loop_
_entity_poly.entity_id
_entity_poly.type
_entity_poly.pdbx_seq_one_letter_code
_entity_poly.pdbx_strand_id
1 'polypeptide(L)'
;MTRRTLIERAQAIFQIIEKVDEPFPKSKLQEVGLNPITAEKWLELITFIQRQPRIRLIKTKNTTIVDRTEKGYHTMSRDIFTDSTRSYKERYLALQDYLSALITSERLKE
;
A
#
# COMPACT_ATOMS: atom_id res chain seq x y z
N MET A 1 27.73 13.21 2.08
CA MET A 1 26.63 12.30 1.66
C MET A 1 25.31 13.01 1.84
N THR A 2 24.56 13.22 0.76
CA THR A 2 23.25 13.88 0.81
C THR A 2 22.24 12.98 1.54
N ARG A 3 21.50 13.54 2.50
CA ARG A 3 20.49 12.80 3.26
C ARG A 3 19.33 12.44 2.32
N ARG A 4 19.05 11.14 2.14
CA ARG A 4 17.90 10.67 1.36
C ARG A 4 16.60 11.32 1.83
N THR A 5 15.75 11.72 0.89
CA THR A 5 14.37 12.13 1.15
C THR A 5 13.53 10.94 1.66
N LEU A 6 12.33 11.21 2.17
CA LEU A 6 11.41 10.15 2.62
C LEU A 6 11.03 9.20 1.49
N ILE A 7 10.80 9.73 0.28
CA ILE A 7 10.42 8.94 -0.90
C ILE A 7 11.59 8.06 -1.36
N GLU A 8 12.79 8.62 -1.48
CA GLU A 8 13.99 7.85 -1.87
C GLU A 8 14.27 6.71 -0.87
N ARG A 9 13.98 6.94 0.41
CA ARG A 9 14.12 5.93 1.45
C ARG A 9 13.07 4.82 1.30
N ALA A 10 11.81 5.17 1.06
CA ALA A 10 10.76 4.20 0.78
C ALA A 10 11.10 3.35 -0.46
N GLN A 11 11.55 3.98 -1.54
CA GLN A 11 11.99 3.29 -2.76
C GLN A 11 13.11 2.29 -2.48
N ALA A 12 14.13 2.68 -1.71
CA ALA A 12 15.23 1.80 -1.36
C ALA A 12 14.78 0.58 -0.53
N ILE A 13 13.81 0.75 0.38
CA ILE A 13 13.22 -0.36 1.14
C ILE A 13 12.52 -1.33 0.20
N PHE A 14 11.65 -0.83 -0.70
CA PHE A 14 10.92 -1.70 -1.63
C PHE A 14 11.84 -2.40 -2.63
N GLN A 15 12.93 -1.76 -3.07
CA GLN A 15 13.95 -2.42 -3.89
C GLN A 15 14.61 -3.62 -3.21
N ILE A 16 14.75 -3.62 -1.88
CA ILE A 16 15.19 -4.83 -1.15
C ILE A 16 14.07 -5.87 -1.14
N ILE A 17 12.85 -5.46 -0.80
CA ILE A 17 11.70 -6.38 -0.71
C ILE A 17 11.46 -7.11 -2.04
N GLU A 18 11.55 -6.41 -3.18
CA GLU A 18 11.34 -6.99 -4.52
C GLU A 18 12.45 -7.94 -4.96
N LYS A 19 13.66 -7.84 -4.39
CA LYS A 19 14.82 -8.67 -4.76
C LYS A 19 14.98 -9.92 -3.91
N VAL A 20 14.22 -10.03 -2.82
CA VAL A 20 14.40 -11.09 -1.83
C VAL A 20 13.13 -11.94 -1.81
N ASP A 21 13.19 -13.10 -2.45
CA ASP A 21 12.03 -14.01 -2.65
C ASP A 21 11.55 -14.71 -1.36
N GLU A 22 12.34 -14.67 -0.29
CA GLU A 22 12.05 -15.33 0.98
C GLU A 22 11.85 -14.31 2.12
N PRO A 23 11.09 -14.67 3.18
CA PRO A 23 11.06 -13.88 4.41
C PRO A 23 12.47 -13.61 4.92
N PHE A 24 12.79 -12.33 5.16
CA PHE A 24 14.13 -11.92 5.55
C PHE A 24 14.14 -11.12 6.85
N PRO A 25 15.24 -11.17 7.63
CA PRO A 25 15.35 -10.40 8.85
C PRO A 25 15.43 -8.90 8.54
N LYS A 26 14.75 -8.07 9.33
CA LYS A 26 14.76 -6.60 9.18
C LYS A 26 16.17 -5.97 9.19
N SER A 27 17.16 -6.67 9.74
CA SER A 27 18.58 -6.27 9.69
C SER A 27 19.10 -6.09 8.26
N LYS A 28 18.51 -6.76 7.27
CA LYS A 28 18.86 -6.59 5.85
C LYS A 28 18.64 -5.16 5.34
N LEU A 29 17.74 -4.41 5.99
CA LEU A 29 17.53 -2.99 5.68
C LEU A 29 18.70 -2.08 6.10
N GLN A 30 19.72 -2.61 6.79
CA GLN A 30 20.98 -1.90 7.01
C GLN A 30 21.71 -1.62 5.70
N GLU A 31 21.52 -2.45 4.66
CA GLU A 31 22.07 -2.24 3.31
C GLU A 31 21.62 -0.91 2.69
N VAL A 32 20.45 -0.40 3.10
CA VAL A 32 19.92 0.91 2.67
C VAL A 32 20.09 2.01 3.72
N GLY A 33 20.97 1.78 4.71
CA GLY A 33 21.34 2.76 5.73
C GLY A 33 20.30 2.92 6.84
N LEU A 34 19.45 1.92 7.10
CA LEU A 34 18.50 1.93 8.21
C LEU A 34 19.04 1.13 9.39
N ASN A 35 19.17 1.79 10.55
CA ASN A 35 19.40 1.08 11.80
C ASN A 35 18.15 0.24 12.19
N PRO A 36 18.29 -0.77 13.06
CA PRO A 36 17.19 -1.69 13.38
C PRO A 36 15.92 -1.02 13.91
N ILE A 37 16.06 0.01 14.75
CA ILE A 37 14.91 0.74 15.33
C ILE A 37 14.16 1.52 14.24
N THR A 38 14.91 2.14 13.32
CA THR A 38 14.34 2.92 12.22
C THR A 38 13.71 1.99 11.18
N ALA A 39 14.35 0.86 10.89
CA ALA A 39 13.80 -0.18 10.02
C ALA A 39 12.43 -0.67 10.53
N GLU A 40 12.32 -0.95 11.84
CA GLU A 40 11.04 -1.35 12.45
C GLU A 40 9.94 -0.31 12.20
N LYS A 41 10.20 0.96 12.53
CA LYS A 41 9.22 2.05 12.35
C LYS A 41 8.79 2.21 10.89
N TRP A 42 9.70 2.02 9.95
CA TRP A 42 9.36 2.05 8.52
C TRP A 42 8.46 0.88 8.13
N LEU A 43 8.77 -0.33 8.59
CA LEU A 43 7.98 -1.52 8.30
C LEU A 43 6.58 -1.44 8.92
N GLU A 44 6.47 -0.95 10.15
CA GLU A 44 5.19 -0.67 10.82
C GLU A 44 4.38 0.37 10.03
N LEU A 45 5.00 1.47 9.61
CA LEU A 45 4.36 2.52 8.81
C LEU A 45 3.87 1.98 7.46
N ILE A 46 4.71 1.20 6.76
CA ILE A 46 4.34 0.58 5.48
C ILE A 46 3.15 -0.36 5.67
N THR A 47 3.20 -1.22 6.70
CA THR A 47 2.11 -2.14 7.03
C THR A 47 0.81 -1.39 7.36
N PHE A 48 0.91 -0.30 8.11
CA PHE A 48 -0.22 0.58 8.40
C PHE A 48 -0.81 1.18 7.11
N ILE A 49 0.03 1.74 6.23
CA ILE A 49 -0.38 2.35 4.95
C ILE A 49 -1.05 1.33 4.03
N GLN A 50 -0.53 0.11 3.94
CA GLN A 50 -1.09 -0.96 3.10
C GLN A 50 -2.54 -1.31 3.45
N ARG A 51 -2.96 -1.06 4.69
CA ARG A 51 -4.34 -1.29 5.17
C ARG A 51 -5.26 -0.07 5.00
N GLN A 52 -4.73 1.10 4.62
CA GLN A 52 -5.54 2.30 4.46
C GLN A 52 -6.29 2.32 3.11
N PRO A 53 -7.38 3.10 2.98
CA PRO A 53 -7.98 3.37 1.68
C PRO A 53 -6.99 4.02 0.73
N ARG A 54 -7.06 3.68 -0.56
CA ARG A 54 -6.22 4.33 -1.58
C ARG A 54 -6.57 5.82 -1.71
N ILE A 55 -5.52 6.62 -1.86
CA ILE A 55 -5.62 8.07 -2.07
C ILE A 55 -4.88 8.48 -3.35
N ARG A 56 -5.33 9.58 -3.94
CA ARG A 56 -4.68 10.28 -5.04
C ARG A 56 -4.43 11.72 -4.62
N LEU A 57 -3.24 12.24 -4.93
CA LEU A 57 -2.91 13.65 -4.70
C LEU A 57 -3.13 14.43 -5.99
N ILE A 58 -4.03 15.41 -5.97
CA ILE A 58 -4.29 16.30 -7.10
C ILE A 58 -3.63 17.64 -6.80
N LYS A 59 -2.51 17.91 -7.47
CA LYS A 59 -1.77 19.16 -7.32
C LYS A 59 -2.37 20.23 -8.24
N THR A 60 -2.75 21.35 -7.66
CA THR A 60 -3.13 22.57 -8.37
C THR A 60 -2.05 23.63 -8.15
N LYS A 61 -2.18 24.80 -8.81
CA LYS A 61 -1.22 25.90 -8.65
C LYS A 61 -1.06 26.36 -7.19
N ASN A 62 -2.16 26.37 -6.42
CA ASN A 62 -2.19 26.98 -5.09
C ASN A 62 -2.47 25.98 -3.96
N THR A 63 -2.90 24.75 -4.28
CA THR A 63 -3.27 23.76 -3.26
C THR A 63 -3.02 22.33 -3.73
N THR A 64 -2.90 21.41 -2.76
CA THR A 64 -2.91 19.97 -3.00
C THR A 64 -4.18 19.38 -2.41
N ILE A 65 -5.01 18.77 -3.25
CA ILE A 65 -6.24 18.09 -2.85
C ILE A 65 -5.93 16.61 -2.63
N VAL A 66 -6.42 16.05 -1.53
CA VAL A 66 -6.37 14.60 -1.25
C VAL A 66 -7.71 14.00 -1.68
N ASP A 67 -7.69 13.19 -2.73
CA ASP A 67 -8.85 12.47 -3.22
C ASP A 67 -8.81 11.02 -2.73
N ARG A 68 -9.90 10.54 -2.13
CA ARG A 68 -10.04 9.15 -1.69
C ARG A 68 -10.64 8.35 -2.84
N THR A 69 -9.85 7.43 -3.41
CA THR A 69 -10.26 6.68 -4.60
C THR A 69 -11.12 5.45 -4.29
N GLU A 70 -11.22 5.07 -3.01
CA GLU A 70 -11.95 3.88 -2.55
C GLU A 70 -13.05 4.25 -1.54
N LYS A 71 -14.27 3.73 -1.70
CA LYS A 71 -15.33 3.82 -0.67
C LYS A 71 -15.15 2.72 0.38
N GLY A 72 -15.91 2.79 1.48
CA GLY A 72 -15.82 1.80 2.58
C GLY A 72 -15.98 0.34 2.11
N TYR A 73 -16.93 0.10 1.20
CA TYR A 73 -17.15 -1.22 0.61
C TYR A 73 -15.95 -1.72 -0.22
N HIS A 74 -15.25 -0.83 -0.93
CA HIS A 74 -14.03 -1.17 -1.67
C HIS A 74 -12.93 -1.62 -0.70
N THR A 75 -12.71 -0.88 0.39
CA THR A 75 -11.72 -1.23 1.40
C THR A 75 -12.04 -2.60 2.02
N MET A 76 -13.29 -2.84 2.42
CA MET A 76 -13.73 -4.12 2.99
C MET A 76 -13.49 -5.30 2.02
N SER A 77 -13.92 -5.17 0.77
CA SER A 77 -13.79 -6.24 -0.22
C SER A 77 -12.31 -6.53 -0.55
N ARG A 78 -11.48 -5.49 -0.59
CA ARG A 78 -10.03 -5.60 -0.76
C ARG A 78 -9.37 -6.35 0.39
N ASP A 79 -9.71 -6.00 1.62
CA ASP A 79 -9.15 -6.65 2.78
C ASP A 79 -9.50 -8.15 2.78
N ILE A 80 -10.71 -8.52 2.34
CA ILE A 80 -11.12 -9.93 2.20
C ILE A 80 -10.32 -10.67 1.11
N PHE A 81 -10.17 -10.12 -0.10
CA PHE A 81 -9.50 -10.87 -1.17
C PHE A 81 -7.97 -10.96 -1.01
N THR A 82 -7.37 -10.01 -0.29
CA THR A 82 -5.94 -10.00 0.02
C THR A 82 -5.57 -10.83 1.26
N ASP A 83 -6.55 -11.20 2.09
CA ASP A 83 -6.37 -12.02 3.28
C ASP A 83 -6.06 -13.47 2.91
N SER A 84 -4.80 -13.88 3.07
CA SER A 84 -4.33 -15.24 2.77
C SER A 84 -4.85 -16.31 3.74
N THR A 85 -5.47 -15.92 4.86
CA THR A 85 -6.07 -16.86 5.82
C THR A 85 -7.47 -17.32 5.41
N ARG A 86 -8.09 -16.65 4.43
CA ARG A 86 -9.42 -16.98 3.89
C ARG A 86 -9.35 -17.99 2.75
N SER A 87 -10.46 -18.69 2.51
CA SER A 87 -10.56 -19.64 1.41
C SER A 87 -10.43 -18.95 0.06
N TYR A 88 -9.91 -19.67 -0.93
CA TYR A 88 -9.82 -19.18 -2.31
C TYR A 88 -11.18 -18.68 -2.83
N LYS A 89 -12.26 -19.41 -2.53
CA LYS A 89 -13.62 -19.06 -2.96
C LYS A 89 -14.08 -17.71 -2.40
N GLU A 90 -13.89 -17.48 -1.09
CA GLU A 90 -14.24 -16.19 -0.46
C GLU A 90 -13.44 -15.04 -1.05
N ARG A 91 -12.13 -15.25 -1.26
CA ARG A 91 -11.25 -14.25 -1.85
C ARG A 91 -11.65 -13.92 -3.28
N TYR A 92 -12.01 -14.93 -4.08
CA TYR A 92 -12.46 -14.75 -5.46
C TYR A 92 -13.75 -13.94 -5.53
N LEU A 93 -14.76 -14.26 -4.71
CA LEU A 93 -16.02 -13.53 -4.67
C LEU A 93 -15.80 -12.07 -4.24
N ALA A 94 -15.00 -11.84 -3.21
CA ALA A 94 -14.69 -10.48 -2.76
C ALA A 94 -13.91 -9.66 -3.82
N LEU A 95 -13.08 -10.31 -4.64
CA LEU A 95 -12.44 -9.65 -5.78
C LEU A 95 -13.47 -9.25 -6.85
N GLN A 96 -14.43 -10.12 -7.18
CA GLN A 96 -15.51 -9.80 -8.11
C GLN A 96 -16.37 -8.64 -7.61
N ASP A 97 -16.70 -8.66 -6.32
CA ASP A 97 -17.45 -7.60 -5.64
C ASP A 97 -16.70 -6.27 -5.68
N TYR A 98 -15.40 -6.28 -5.39
CA TYR A 98 -14.54 -5.11 -5.47
C TYR A 98 -14.53 -4.52 -6.88
N LEU A 99 -14.32 -5.33 -7.91
CA LEU A 99 -14.30 -4.88 -9.31
C LEU A 99 -15.66 -4.34 -9.75
N SER A 100 -16.76 -5.01 -9.38
CA SER A 100 -18.12 -4.59 -9.73
C SER A 100 -18.46 -3.22 -9.11
N ALA A 101 -18.05 -2.99 -7.86
CA ALA A 101 -18.24 -1.73 -7.17
C ALA A 101 -17.38 -0.59 -7.76
N LEU A 102 -16.16 -0.89 -8.20
CA LEU A 102 -15.32 0.06 -8.93
C LEU A 102 -15.97 0.48 -10.26
N ILE A 103 -16.40 -0.48 -11.09
CA ILE A 103 -17.07 -0.21 -12.37
C ILE A 103 -18.32 0.65 -12.17
N THR A 104 -19.13 0.30 -11.16
CA THR A 104 -20.34 1.07 -10.83
C THR A 104 -19.99 2.50 -10.41
N SER A 105 -18.93 2.65 -9.60
CA SER A 105 -18.47 3.97 -9.16
C SER A 105 -17.89 4.82 -10.31
N GLU A 106 -17.29 4.20 -11.32
CA GLU A 106 -16.80 4.88 -12.53
C GLU A 106 -17.97 5.34 -13.41
N ARG A 107 -18.95 4.48 -13.66
CA ARG A 107 -20.17 4.82 -14.44
C ARG A 107 -20.99 5.96 -13.83
N LEU A 108 -20.95 6.13 -12.51
CA LEU A 108 -21.65 7.22 -11.81
C LEU A 108 -20.88 8.56 -11.86
N LYS A 109 -19.62 8.55 -12.32
CA LYS A 109 -18.80 9.75 -12.48
C LYS A 109 -18.82 10.29 -13.92
N GLU A 110 -19.24 9.47 -14.88
CA GLU A 110 -19.59 9.88 -16.26
C GLU A 110 -20.98 10.54 -16.29
#